data_AF-A0A2D7JVJ8-F1
#
_entry.id   AF-A0A2D7JVJ8-F1
#
_cell.length_a   1.000
_cell.length_b   1.000
_cell.length_c   1.000
_cell.angle_alpha   90.00
_cell.angle_beta   90.00
_cell.angle_gamma   90.00
#
_symmetry.space_group_name_H-M   'P 1'
#
loop_
_entity.id
_entity.type
_entity.pdbx_description
1 polymer ?
#
loop_
_entity_poly.entity_id
_entity_poly.type
_entity_poly.pdbx_seq_one_letter_code
_entity_poly.pdbx_strand_id
1 'polypeptide(L)'
;MLFLSHIVAAAMDLDVLFRLIATTITFQIIFFGPFSILIGPTKPRALRREINRLSFIVALPLSFGLAWAYGGMDWSVLPIISVVIPTVIIHAGVDGLLNR
;
A
#
# COMPACT_ATOMS: atom_id res chain seq x y z
N MET A 1 12.09 4.84 7.27
CA MET A 1 13.26 5.12 6.41
C MET A 1 12.96 4.93 4.93
N LEU A 2 12.37 3.81 4.50
CA LEU A 2 12.14 3.55 3.05
C LEU A 2 11.41 4.68 2.31
N PHE A 3 10.37 5.28 2.88
CA PHE A 3 9.68 6.42 2.25
C PHE A 3 10.59 7.64 2.02
N LEU A 4 11.45 7.97 2.99
CA LEU A 4 12.43 9.05 2.81
C LEU A 4 13.48 8.67 1.78
N SER A 5 13.97 7.43 1.82
CA SER A 5 14.91 6.91 0.83
C SER A 5 14.34 6.91 -0.58
N HIS A 6 13.03 6.69 -0.73
CA HIS A 6 12.32 6.80 -2.02
C HIS A 6 12.38 8.22 -2.58
N ILE A 7 12.14 9.23 -1.74
CA ILE A 7 12.22 10.64 -2.14
C ILE A 7 13.65 11.00 -2.55
N VAL A 8 14.64 10.61 -1.75
CA VAL A 8 16.05 10.89 -2.05
C VAL A 8 16.50 10.18 -3.34
N ALA A 9 16.13 8.91 -3.53
CA ALA A 9 16.48 8.18 -4.74
C ALA A 9 15.87 8.80 -6.00
N ALA A 10 14.63 9.28 -5.93
CA ALA A 10 13.98 10.02 -7.03
C ALA A 10 14.69 11.35 -7.30
N ALA A 11 15.05 12.10 -6.25
CA ALA A 11 15.73 13.39 -6.39
C ALA A 11 17.17 13.30 -6.92
N MET A 12 17.78 12.11 -6.84
CA MET A 12 19.13 11.84 -7.33
C MET A 12 19.15 11.05 -8.65
N ASP A 13 18.00 10.85 -9.30
CA ASP A 13 17.86 10.07 -10.54
C ASP A 13 18.41 8.63 -10.44
N LEU A 14 18.33 8.02 -9.26
CA LEU A 14 18.81 6.66 -9.00
C LEU A 14 17.75 5.61 -9.37
N ASP A 15 17.41 5.50 -10.66
CA ASP A 15 16.28 4.73 -11.18
C ASP A 15 16.11 3.31 -10.61
N VAL A 16 17.20 2.52 -10.59
CA VAL A 16 17.15 1.13 -10.12
C VAL A 16 16.85 1.08 -8.63
N LEU A 17 17.50 1.94 -7.83
CA LEU A 17 17.30 2.01 -6.39
C LEU A 17 15.90 2.53 -6.06
N PHE A 18 15.45 3.57 -6.77
CA PHE A 18 14.09 4.10 -6.68
C PHE A 18 13.07 3.00 -6.90
N ARG A 19 13.17 2.23 -8.00
CA ARG A 19 12.24 1.14 -8.31
C ARG A 19 12.26 0.05 -7.25
N LEU A 20 13.42 -0.32 -6.72
CA LEU A 20 13.54 -1.33 -5.66
C LEU A 20 12.83 -0.88 -4.38
N ILE A 21 13.05 0.38 -3.96
CA ILE A 21 12.41 0.95 -2.77
C ILE A 21 10.90 1.09 -3.01
N ALA A 22 10.49 1.65 -4.15
CA ALA A 22 9.08 1.79 -4.52
C ALA A 22 8.37 0.44 -4.49
N THR A 23 8.99 -0.62 -5.05
CA THR A 23 8.43 -1.98 -5.06
C THR A 23 8.23 -2.49 -3.63
N THR A 24 9.21 -2.27 -2.76
CA THR A 24 9.12 -2.65 -1.35
C THR A 24 7.98 -1.91 -0.63
N ILE A 25 7.83 -0.61 -0.87
CA ILE A 25 6.73 0.19 -0.29
C ILE A 25 5.37 -0.25 -0.87
N THR A 26 5.31 -0.64 -2.15
CA THR A 26 4.10 -1.20 -2.78
C THR A 26 3.60 -2.41 -2.01
N PHE A 27 4.48 -3.38 -1.72
CA PHE A 27 4.12 -4.54 -0.91
C PHE A 27 3.64 -4.13 0.49
N GLN A 28 4.32 -3.18 1.13
CA GLN A 28 3.92 -2.69 2.46
C GLN A 28 2.52 -2.08 2.46
N ILE A 29 2.17 -1.30 1.44
CA ILE A 29 0.86 -0.65 1.31
C ILE A 29 -0.23 -1.69 1.03
N ILE A 30 -0.04 -2.56 0.04
CA ILE A 30 -1.04 -3.57 -0.35
C ILE A 30 -1.38 -4.49 0.83
N PHE A 31 -0.36 -4.89 1.60
CA PHE A 31 -0.52 -5.84 2.71
C PHE A 31 -0.65 -5.17 4.09
N PHE A 32 -0.78 -3.84 4.15
CA PHE A 32 -0.78 -3.12 5.42
C PHE A 32 -1.91 -3.58 6.36
N GLY A 33 -3.15 -3.68 5.86
CA GLY A 33 -4.29 -4.19 6.62
C GLY A 33 -4.12 -5.65 7.06
N PRO A 34 -3.93 -6.61 6.13
CA PRO A 34 -3.72 -8.02 6.46
C PRO A 34 -2.61 -8.25 7.51
N PHE A 35 -1.46 -7.60 7.38
CA PHE A 35 -0.37 -7.73 8.35
C PHE A 35 -0.68 -7.07 9.69
N SER A 36 -1.34 -5.90 9.70
CA SER A 36 -1.77 -5.26 10.96
C SER A 36 -2.73 -6.13 11.77
N ILE A 37 -3.53 -6.94 11.08
CA ILE A 37 -4.45 -7.89 11.71
C ILE A 37 -3.72 -9.14 12.20
N LEU A 38 -2.76 -9.65 11.42
CA LEU A 38 -2.02 -10.89 11.71
C LEU A 38 -1.04 -10.74 12.87
N ILE A 39 -0.52 -9.52 13.08
CA ILE A 39 0.46 -9.24 14.12
C ILE A 39 -0.24 -9.05 15.48
N GLY A 40 0.26 -9.77 16.49
CA GLY A 40 -0.20 -9.70 17.88
C GLY A 40 -1.24 -10.76 18.24
N PRO A 41 -1.85 -10.66 19.44
CA PRO A 41 -2.79 -11.66 19.93
C PRO A 41 -4.06 -11.71 19.05
N THR A 42 -4.75 -12.85 19.11
CA THR A 42 -6.02 -13.08 18.42
C THR A 42 -7.05 -12.03 18.85
N LYS A 43 -7.55 -11.25 17.90
CA LYS A 43 -8.56 -10.20 18.12
C LYS A 43 -9.94 -10.67 17.65
N PRO A 44 -11.04 -10.21 18.28
CA PRO A 44 -12.39 -10.42 17.76
C PRO A 44 -12.53 -9.95 16.31
N ARG A 45 -13.39 -10.61 15.52
CA ARG A 45 -13.58 -10.27 14.09
C ARG A 45 -13.91 -8.80 13.86
N ALA A 46 -14.78 -8.22 14.68
CA ALA A 46 -15.15 -6.80 14.61
C ALA A 46 -13.94 -5.86 14.73
N LEU A 47 -13.06 -6.10 15.71
CA LEU A 47 -11.85 -5.30 15.91
C LEU A 47 -10.85 -5.48 14.77
N ARG A 48 -10.67 -6.71 14.26
CA ARG A 48 -9.83 -6.98 13.08
C ARG A 48 -10.32 -6.21 11.86
N ARG A 49 -11.65 -6.14 11.68
CA ARG A 49 -12.28 -5.42 10.57
C ARG A 49 -12.07 -3.92 10.69
N GLU A 50 -12.24 -3.36 11.89
CA GLU A 50 -11.96 -1.95 12.17
C GLU A 50 -10.51 -1.60 11.87
N ILE A 51 -9.55 -2.42 12.33
CA ILE A 51 -8.13 -2.26 12.02
C ILE A 51 -7.90 -2.27 10.50
N ASN A 52 -8.49 -3.22 9.76
CA ASN A 52 -8.37 -3.27 8.30
C ASN A 52 -8.87 -2.00 7.61
N ARG A 53 -9.99 -1.43 8.08
CA ARG A 53 -10.59 -0.20 7.54
C ARG A 53 -9.72 1.01 7.82
N LEU A 54 -9.20 1.14 9.04
CA LEU A 54 -8.25 2.20 9.40
C LEU A 54 -6.97 2.09 8.57
N SER A 55 -6.44 0.88 8.40
CA SER A 55 -5.31 0.63 7.51
C SER A 55 -5.63 1.01 6.06
N PHE A 56 -6.84 0.75 5.58
CA PHE A 56 -7.25 1.09 4.20
C PHE A 56 -7.31 2.60 3.97
N ILE A 57 -7.80 3.38 4.95
CA ILE A 57 -7.85 4.85 4.88
C ILE A 57 -6.45 5.44 4.68
N VAL A 58 -5.41 4.82 5.25
CA VAL A 58 -4.02 5.24 5.07
C VAL A 58 -3.42 4.67 3.77
N ALA A 59 -3.66 3.39 3.48
CA ALA A 59 -3.09 2.70 2.33
C ALA A 59 -3.58 3.27 0.99
N LEU A 60 -4.85 3.68 0.91
CA LEU A 60 -5.46 4.18 -0.32
C LEU A 60 -4.76 5.44 -0.88
N PRO A 61 -4.64 6.57 -0.16
CA PRO A 61 -3.93 7.75 -0.67
C PRO A 61 -2.44 7.46 -0.96
N LEU A 62 -1.79 6.62 -0.15
CA LEU A 62 -0.41 6.22 -0.41
C LEU A 62 -0.26 5.41 -1.70
N SER A 63 -1.24 4.56 -2.04
CA SER A 63 -1.25 3.79 -3.29
C SER A 63 -1.31 4.69 -4.51
N PHE A 64 -2.06 5.81 -4.45
CA PHE A 64 -2.06 6.83 -5.50
C PHE A 64 -0.72 7.57 -5.59
N GLY A 65 -0.11 7.92 -4.46
CA GLY A 65 1.21 8.54 -4.44
C GLY A 65 2.29 7.68 -5.09
N LEU A 66 2.28 6.37 -4.84
CA LEU A 66 3.18 5.43 -5.52
C LEU A 66 2.87 5.25 -7.00
N ALA A 67 1.60 5.18 -7.38
CA ALA A 67 1.23 5.09 -8.79
C ALA A 67 1.73 6.31 -9.58
N TRP A 68 1.60 7.50 -9.00
CA TRP A 68 2.16 8.73 -9.57
C TRP A 68 3.69 8.70 -9.64
N ALA A 69 4.35 8.21 -8.59
CA ALA A 69 5.81 8.06 -8.57
C ALA A 69 6.30 7.09 -9.66
N TYR A 70 5.66 5.92 -9.83
CA TYR A 70 5.97 4.97 -10.91
C TYR A 70 5.69 5.53 -12.31
N GLY A 71 4.72 6.45 -12.43
CA GLY A 71 4.44 7.18 -13.66
C GLY A 71 5.48 8.25 -14.01
N GLY A 72 6.58 8.34 -13.26
CA GLY A 72 7.58 9.39 -13.46
C GLY A 72 7.05 10.75 -13.03
N MET A 73 6.25 10.79 -11.97
CA MET A 73 5.57 12.02 -11.47
C MET A 73 4.53 12.56 -12.46
N ASP A 74 3.96 11.68 -13.28
CA ASP A 74 2.82 11.97 -14.15
C ASP A 74 1.75 10.89 -13.99
N TRP A 75 0.52 11.24 -14.34
CA TRP A 75 -0.63 10.33 -14.23
C TRP A 75 -0.66 9.37 -15.40
N SER A 76 -0.42 8.10 -15.12
CA SER A 76 -0.52 7.01 -16.09
C SER A 76 -1.44 5.90 -15.58
N VAL A 77 -2.26 5.38 -16.49
CA VAL A 77 -3.26 4.35 -16.20
C VAL A 77 -2.62 3.06 -15.69
N LEU A 78 -1.50 2.64 -16.29
CA LEU A 78 -0.88 1.36 -15.95
C LEU A 78 -0.34 1.33 -14.50
N PRO A 79 0.45 2.33 -14.04
CA PRO A 79 0.82 2.44 -12.63
C PRO A 79 -0.37 2.47 -11.66
N ILE A 80 -1.43 3.24 -11.98
CA ILE A 80 -2.64 3.31 -11.14
C ILE A 80 -3.26 1.92 -10.98
N ILE A 81 -3.47 1.20 -12.09
CA ILE A 81 -4.01 -0.15 -12.06
C ILE A 81 -3.10 -1.08 -11.27
N SER A 82 -1.78 -0.99 -11.45
CA SER A 82 -0.83 -1.90 -10.82
C SER A 82 -0.69 -1.75 -9.30
N VAL A 83 -1.05 -0.59 -8.72
CA VAL A 83 -0.88 -0.32 -7.28
C VAL A 83 -2.21 -0.13 -6.58
N VAL A 84 -3.11 0.71 -7.13
CA VAL A 84 -4.37 1.08 -6.47
C VAL A 84 -5.33 -0.10 -6.47
N ILE A 85 -5.51 -0.78 -7.62
CA ILE A 85 -6.49 -1.87 -7.74
C ILE A 85 -6.16 -3.04 -6.81
N PRO A 86 -4.92 -3.56 -6.74
CA PRO A 86 -4.55 -4.57 -5.75
C PRO A 86 -4.77 -4.12 -4.31
N THR A 87 -4.47 -2.86 -3.97
CA THR A 87 -4.71 -2.31 -2.63
C THR A 87 -6.19 -2.38 -2.27
N VAL A 88 -7.07 -1.95 -3.19
CA VAL A 88 -8.52 -2.01 -3.00
C VAL A 88 -9.00 -3.47 -2.88
N ILE A 89 -8.59 -4.35 -3.79
CA ILE A 89 -9.01 -5.76 -3.80
C ILE A 89 -8.65 -6.46 -2.49
N ILE A 90 -7.40 -6.30 -2.02
CA ILE A 90 -6.94 -6.95 -0.79
C ILE A 90 -7.71 -6.43 0.42
N HIS A 91 -7.84 -5.12 0.59
CA HIS A 91 -8.56 -4.56 1.74
C HIS A 91 -10.06 -4.88 1.70
N ALA A 92 -10.71 -4.82 0.54
CA ALA A 92 -12.12 -5.17 0.39
C ALA A 92 -12.36 -6.67 0.63
N GLY A 93 -11.47 -7.53 0.13
CA GLY A 93 -11.51 -8.97 0.36
C GLY A 93 -11.43 -9.31 1.85
N VAL A 94 -10.50 -8.70 2.58
CA VAL A 94 -10.40 -8.87 4.04
C VAL A 94 -11.61 -8.32 4.78
N ASP A 95 -12.15 -7.16 4.40
CA ASP A 95 -13.38 -6.62 5.02
C ASP A 95 -14.56 -7.59 4.84
N GLY A 96 -14.73 -8.13 3.62
CA GLY A 96 -15.77 -9.09 3.30
C GLY A 96 -15.65 -10.41 4.07
N LEU A 97 -14.43 -10.91 4.25
CA LEU A 97 -14.16 -12.11 5.06
C LEU A 97 -14.47 -11.90 6.55
N LEU A 98 -14.28 -10.70 7.08
CA LEU A 98 -14.51 -10.37 8.49
C LEU A 98 -15.94 -9.91 8.79
N ASN A 99 -16.76 -9.68 7.76
CA ASN A 99 -18.18 -9.35 7.89
C ASN A 99 -19.09 -10.59 7.97
N ARG A 100 -18.59 -11.76 7.56
CA ARG A 100 -19.26 -13.07 7.68
C ARG A 100 -18.96 -13.71 9.03
#